data_AF-A0A8J6YFZ6-F1
#
_entry.id   AF-A0A8J6YFZ6-F1
#
_cell.length_a   1.000
_cell.length_b   1.000
_cell.length_c   1.000
_cell.angle_alpha   90.00
_cell.angle_beta   90.00
_cell.angle_gamma   90.00
#
_symmetry.space_group_name_H-M   'P 1'
#
loop_
_entity.id
_entity.type
_entity.pdbx_description
1 polymer ?
#
loop_
_entity_poly.entity_id
_entity_poly.type
_entity_poly.pdbx_seq_one_letter_code
_entity_poly.pdbx_strand_id
1 'polypeptide(L)'
;MLKTFLIAFVFIVMNTAQVFAAEKILFIPHDDRPVSYQQPVEVVSQLGYKIISPPPELLNQPDELWAWLNENAPSANAAVISSDALLYGGLIPSRSHMISDDELNTRVEKFKSLRKNNPYLKLYVFGSLMRTPKVGTPGDIEEPDYYGQYGGQIFQLTALMDKQETEELSRKEETYLDELEKDIPDEVLDDYFARRLKNFLATTKLLDFTADGLIDYFVIGRDDNAPLCQTHRENRHLLTYMENIGVGKDKAQSHVGIDEYAMLLLTRAVNDLSGTLPLVNVQFNRG
;
A
#
# COMPACT_ATOMS: atom_id res chain seq x y z
N MET A 1 -56.24 9.33 -54.44
CA MET A 1 -55.68 9.04 -53.10
C MET A 1 -55.27 7.58 -53.11
N LEU A 2 -54.07 7.11 -52.80
CA LEU A 2 -52.92 7.62 -52.04
C LEU A 2 -51.71 6.81 -52.57
N LYS A 3 -50.64 7.44 -53.05
CA LYS A 3 -49.40 6.73 -53.43
C LYS A 3 -48.46 6.76 -52.23
N THR A 4 -48.20 5.61 -51.63
CA THR A 4 -47.26 5.45 -50.52
C THR A 4 -45.83 5.48 -51.07
N PHE A 5 -45.07 6.52 -50.73
CA PHE A 5 -43.62 6.57 -50.95
C PHE A 5 -42.92 6.01 -49.71
N LEU A 6 -42.16 4.93 -49.88
CA LEU A 6 -41.28 4.41 -48.83
C LEU A 6 -39.90 5.06 -49.02
N ILE A 7 -39.51 5.96 -48.13
CA ILE A 7 -38.17 6.54 -48.08
C ILE A 7 -37.31 5.62 -47.21
N ALA A 8 -36.36 4.91 -47.83
CA ALA A 8 -35.35 4.14 -47.12
C ALA A 8 -34.24 5.08 -46.65
N PHE A 9 -34.14 5.32 -45.35
CA PHE A 9 -32.98 5.97 -44.73
C PHE A 9 -31.87 4.92 -44.55
N VAL A 10 -30.83 5.02 -45.37
CA VAL A 10 -29.59 4.25 -45.18
C VAL A 10 -28.77 4.96 -44.10
N PHE A 11 -28.76 4.41 -42.89
CA PHE A 11 -27.79 4.80 -41.87
C PHE A 11 -26.43 4.19 -42.25
N ILE A 12 -25.55 5.01 -42.80
CA ILE A 12 -24.13 4.68 -42.91
C ILE A 12 -23.56 4.80 -41.50
N VAL A 13 -23.41 3.66 -40.82
CA VAL A 13 -22.60 3.58 -39.60
C VAL A 13 -21.15 3.70 -40.03
N MET A 14 -20.60 4.92 -40.02
CA MET A 14 -19.16 5.11 -40.07
C MET A 14 -18.58 4.55 -38.77
N ASN A 15 -18.05 3.32 -38.86
CA ASN A 15 -17.24 2.72 -37.83
C ASN A 15 -15.88 3.45 -37.85
N THR A 16 -15.84 4.67 -37.33
CA THR A 16 -14.57 5.28 -36.94
C THR A 16 -14.09 4.51 -35.74
N ALA A 17 -13.23 3.52 -35.96
CA ALA A 17 -12.37 3.01 -34.91
C ALA A 17 -11.56 4.21 -34.43
N GLN A 18 -12.04 4.88 -33.38
CA GLN A 18 -11.21 5.79 -32.61
C GLN A 18 -10.06 4.92 -32.11
N VAL A 19 -8.88 5.15 -32.65
CA VAL A 19 -7.66 4.69 -32.01
C VAL A 19 -7.57 5.50 -30.72
N PHE A 20 -8.22 5.01 -29.67
CA PHE A 20 -7.98 5.52 -28.33
C PHE A 20 -6.49 5.30 -28.09
N ALA A 21 -5.76 6.37 -27.78
CA ALA A 21 -4.40 6.22 -27.30
C ALA A 21 -4.46 5.29 -26.08
N ALA A 22 -3.65 4.23 -26.07
CA ALA A 22 -3.60 3.29 -24.97
C ALA A 22 -3.40 4.06 -23.66
N GLU A 23 -4.31 3.87 -22.70
CA GLU A 23 -4.25 4.58 -21.43
C GLU A 23 -2.95 4.23 -20.72
N LYS A 24 -2.27 5.28 -20.23
CA LYS A 24 -0.96 5.20 -19.60
C LYS A 24 -1.14 5.11 -18.10
N ILE A 25 -0.62 4.05 -17.49
CA ILE A 25 -0.59 3.86 -16.04
C ILE A 25 0.87 3.86 -15.58
N LEU A 26 1.20 4.72 -14.63
CA LEU A 26 2.48 4.65 -13.93
C LEU A 26 2.42 3.57 -12.85
N PHE A 27 3.48 2.80 -12.73
CA PHE A 27 3.57 1.78 -11.69
C PHE A 27 4.90 1.87 -10.94
N ILE A 28 4.83 2.00 -9.61
CA ILE A 28 5.99 1.94 -8.72
C ILE A 28 5.77 0.76 -7.77
N PRO A 29 6.51 -0.35 -7.92
CA PRO A 29 6.39 -1.52 -7.03
C PRO A 29 7.03 -1.25 -5.67
N HIS A 30 6.74 -2.12 -4.69
CA HIS A 30 7.36 -2.06 -3.35
C HIS A 30 8.70 -2.81 -3.26
N ASP A 31 8.96 -3.73 -4.19
CA ASP A 31 10.23 -4.43 -4.37
C ASP A 31 10.40 -4.91 -5.84
N ASP A 32 11.47 -5.63 -6.13
CA ASP A 32 11.84 -6.12 -7.46
C ASP A 32 11.45 -7.59 -7.74
N ARG A 33 10.76 -8.26 -6.80
CA ARG A 33 10.34 -9.65 -6.98
C ARG A 33 9.37 -9.75 -8.16
N PRO A 34 9.45 -10.78 -9.02
CA PRO A 34 8.61 -10.89 -10.21
C PRO A 34 7.10 -10.76 -9.93
N VAL A 35 6.62 -11.34 -8.82
CA VAL A 35 5.21 -11.29 -8.40
C VAL A 35 4.74 -9.89 -8.03
N SER A 36 5.64 -9.06 -7.51
CA SER A 36 5.36 -7.69 -7.05
C SER A 36 5.68 -6.64 -8.12
N TYR A 37 6.40 -7.01 -9.18
CA TYR A 37 6.83 -6.10 -10.24
C TYR A 37 6.51 -6.58 -11.67
N GLN A 38 7.29 -7.52 -12.22
CA GLN A 38 7.25 -7.87 -13.65
C GLN A 38 5.92 -8.52 -14.06
N GLN A 39 5.40 -9.45 -13.26
CA GLN A 39 4.19 -10.21 -13.60
C GLN A 39 2.93 -9.31 -13.63
N PRO A 40 2.67 -8.42 -12.64
CA PRO A 40 1.56 -7.48 -12.74
C PRO A 40 1.65 -6.58 -13.99
N VAL A 41 2.86 -6.09 -14.32
CA VAL A 41 3.09 -5.27 -15.52
C VAL A 41 2.76 -6.04 -16.79
N GLU A 42 3.25 -7.27 -16.93
CA GLU A 42 3.02 -8.12 -18.10
C GLU A 42 1.54 -8.42 -18.29
N VAL A 43 0.82 -8.81 -17.22
CA VAL A 43 -0.60 -9.16 -17.31
C VAL A 43 -1.43 -7.96 -17.77
N VAL A 44 -1.19 -6.78 -17.20
CA VAL A 44 -2.00 -5.59 -17.52
C VAL A 44 -1.63 -5.05 -18.91
N SER A 45 -0.37 -5.18 -19.32
CA SER A 45 0.07 -4.79 -20.67
C SER A 45 -0.60 -5.66 -21.75
N GLN A 46 -0.87 -6.94 -21.48
CA GLN A 46 -1.61 -7.82 -22.39
C GLN A 46 -3.07 -7.39 -22.59
N LEU A 47 -3.63 -6.58 -21.68
CA LEU A 47 -4.97 -5.99 -21.80
C LEU A 47 -5.00 -4.73 -22.68
N GLY A 48 -3.85 -4.30 -23.23
CA GLY A 48 -3.74 -3.13 -24.11
C GLY A 48 -3.43 -1.81 -23.40
N TYR A 49 -3.15 -1.83 -22.09
CA TYR A 49 -2.73 -0.65 -21.33
C TYR A 49 -1.22 -0.44 -21.44
N LYS A 50 -0.78 0.83 -21.42
CA LYS A 50 0.64 1.18 -21.41
C LYS A 50 1.12 1.36 -19.97
N ILE A 51 1.75 0.33 -19.41
CA ILE A 51 2.34 0.41 -18.07
C ILE A 51 3.76 0.94 -18.16
N ILE A 52 4.05 1.99 -17.40
CA ILE A 52 5.37 2.63 -17.34
C ILE A 52 5.87 2.60 -15.91
N SER A 53 7.01 1.94 -15.72
CA SER A 53 7.64 1.74 -14.41
C SER A 53 9.02 2.40 -14.38
N PRO A 54 9.54 2.78 -13.20
CA PRO A 54 10.88 3.32 -13.08
C PRO A 54 11.91 2.25 -13.46
N PRO A 55 13.10 2.67 -13.93
CA PRO A 55 14.25 1.78 -14.02
C PRO A 55 14.52 1.10 -12.66
N PRO A 56 14.85 -0.21 -12.61
CA PRO A 56 15.06 -0.95 -11.37
C PRO A 56 16.06 -0.29 -10.40
N GLU A 57 17.09 0.37 -10.94
CA GLU A 57 18.11 1.10 -10.18
C GLU A 57 17.55 2.27 -9.35
N LEU A 58 16.36 2.78 -9.68
CA LEU A 58 15.70 3.86 -8.94
C LEU A 58 14.79 3.37 -7.80
N LEU A 59 14.44 2.07 -7.76
CA LEU A 59 13.43 1.57 -6.81
C LEU A 59 13.83 1.79 -5.34
N ASN A 60 15.14 1.79 -5.06
CA ASN A 60 15.68 2.03 -3.73
C ASN A 60 16.18 3.46 -3.50
N GLN A 61 15.85 4.39 -4.40
CA GLN A 61 16.34 5.77 -4.41
C GLN A 61 15.15 6.75 -4.37
N PRO A 62 14.61 7.05 -3.16
CA PRO A 62 13.36 7.80 -3.03
C PRO A 62 13.34 9.16 -3.75
N ASP A 63 14.43 9.92 -3.71
CA ASP A 63 14.45 11.26 -4.31
C ASP A 63 14.43 11.21 -5.84
N GLU A 64 15.21 10.32 -6.43
CA GLU A 64 15.23 10.03 -7.85
C GLU A 64 13.89 9.42 -8.32
N LEU A 65 13.28 8.57 -7.49
CA LEU A 65 11.98 7.97 -7.76
C LEU A 65 10.86 9.03 -7.74
N TRP A 66 10.91 9.99 -6.82
CA TRP A 66 10.03 11.15 -6.83
C TRP A 66 10.25 12.04 -8.06
N ALA A 67 11.50 12.24 -8.49
CA ALA A 67 11.79 13.00 -9.71
C ALA A 67 11.21 12.30 -10.95
N TRP A 68 11.44 10.99 -11.07
CA TRP A 68 10.89 10.16 -12.13
C TRP A 68 9.35 10.21 -12.18
N LEU A 69 8.70 10.12 -11.01
CA LEU A 69 7.25 10.20 -10.91
C LEU A 69 6.73 11.55 -11.41
N ASN A 70 7.34 12.66 -10.98
CA ASN A 70 6.94 14.00 -11.40
C ASN A 70 7.18 14.27 -12.89
N GLU A 71 8.22 13.71 -13.49
CA GLU A 71 8.47 13.81 -14.93
C GLU A 71 7.41 13.05 -15.75
N ASN A 72 6.96 11.89 -15.25
CA ASN A 72 6.07 11.01 -15.99
C ASN A 72 4.58 11.27 -15.77
N ALA A 73 4.21 11.81 -14.61
CA ALA A 73 2.82 12.04 -14.17
C ALA A 73 1.98 12.90 -15.13
N PRO A 74 2.48 13.98 -15.75
CA PRO A 74 1.65 14.86 -16.59
C PRO A 74 1.04 14.19 -17.83
N SER A 75 1.60 13.05 -18.26
CA SER A 75 1.14 12.30 -19.44
C SER A 75 0.40 11.00 -19.09
N ALA A 76 0.18 10.73 -17.80
CA ALA A 76 -0.45 9.50 -17.33
C ALA A 76 -1.93 9.70 -16.96
N ASN A 77 -2.72 8.65 -17.15
CA ASN A 77 -4.13 8.60 -16.74
C ASN A 77 -4.25 8.18 -15.27
N ALA A 78 -3.42 7.23 -14.85
CA ALA A 78 -3.39 6.72 -13.48
C ALA A 78 -1.95 6.47 -13.01
N ALA A 79 -1.77 6.40 -11.69
CA ALA A 79 -0.56 5.98 -11.03
C ALA A 79 -0.91 5.00 -9.90
N VAL A 80 -0.29 3.82 -9.93
CA VAL A 80 -0.33 2.81 -8.86
C VAL A 80 1.05 2.79 -8.22
N ILE A 81 1.15 3.24 -6.97
CA ILE A 81 2.46 3.52 -6.36
C ILE A 81 2.60 2.94 -4.96
N SER A 82 3.75 2.34 -4.70
CA SER A 82 4.17 1.99 -3.34
C SER A 82 4.58 3.24 -2.58
N SER A 83 3.91 3.54 -1.45
CA SER A 83 4.40 4.53 -0.50
C SER A 83 5.72 4.08 0.12
N ASP A 84 5.93 2.77 0.30
CA ASP A 84 7.15 2.27 0.94
C ASP A 84 8.38 2.57 0.08
N ALA A 85 8.26 2.41 -1.25
CA ALA A 85 9.27 2.83 -2.21
C ALA A 85 9.55 4.34 -2.16
N LEU A 86 8.50 5.17 -2.16
CA LEU A 86 8.63 6.63 -2.20
C LEU A 86 9.10 7.26 -0.88
N LEU A 87 8.86 6.60 0.25
CA LEU A 87 9.20 7.12 1.58
C LEU A 87 10.51 6.54 2.10
N TYR A 88 10.75 5.24 1.92
CA TYR A 88 11.86 4.53 2.54
C TYR A 88 12.86 3.94 1.55
N GLY A 89 12.47 3.79 0.28
CA GLY A 89 13.27 3.09 -0.74
C GLY A 89 12.92 1.61 -0.85
N GLY A 90 11.71 1.21 -0.47
CA GLY A 90 11.17 -0.13 -0.71
C GLY A 90 10.65 -0.81 0.55
N LEU A 91 10.14 -2.03 0.39
CA LEU A 91 9.54 -2.79 1.48
C LEU A 91 10.54 -3.12 2.59
N ILE A 92 11.73 -3.66 2.26
CA ILE A 92 12.77 -3.96 3.25
C ILE A 92 13.29 -2.67 3.91
N PRO A 93 13.70 -1.62 3.16
CA PRO A 93 14.13 -0.36 3.77
C PRO A 93 13.09 0.30 4.67
N SER A 94 11.78 0.08 4.46
CA SER A 94 10.74 0.56 5.37
C SER A 94 10.83 0.01 6.79
N ARG A 95 11.60 -1.08 6.99
CA ARG A 95 11.78 -1.77 8.28
C ARG A 95 13.15 -1.48 8.91
N SER A 96 14.18 -1.17 8.11
CA SER A 96 15.57 -1.13 8.54
C SER A 96 16.30 0.21 8.32
N HIS A 97 15.58 1.33 8.14
CA HIS A 97 16.17 2.66 7.88
C HIS A 97 16.61 3.47 9.11
N MET A 98 17.42 4.52 8.90
CA MET A 98 17.74 5.56 9.91
C MET A 98 17.21 6.96 9.54
N ILE A 99 16.26 7.02 8.61
CA ILE A 99 15.65 8.29 8.14
C ILE A 99 15.02 9.07 9.31
N SER A 100 15.23 10.39 9.33
CA SER A 100 14.66 11.29 10.33
C SER A 100 13.16 11.55 10.08
N ASP A 101 12.45 11.96 11.13
CA ASP A 101 11.03 12.32 11.02
C ASP A 101 10.82 13.47 10.03
N ASP A 102 11.71 14.46 10.01
CA ASP A 102 11.64 15.60 9.09
C ASP A 102 11.77 15.19 7.62
N GLU A 103 12.67 14.25 7.32
CA GLU A 103 12.86 13.73 5.97
C GLU A 103 11.66 12.88 5.52
N LEU A 104 11.14 12.01 6.39
CA LEU A 104 9.91 11.25 6.09
C LEU A 104 8.72 12.19 5.87
N ASN A 105 8.56 13.19 6.73
CA ASN A 105 7.51 14.20 6.59
C ASN A 105 7.65 14.97 5.28
N THR A 106 8.87 15.35 4.91
CA THR A 106 9.16 16.01 3.63
C THR A 106 8.74 15.14 2.46
N ARG A 107 9.05 13.84 2.48
CA ARG A 107 8.65 12.88 1.43
C ARG A 107 7.14 12.66 1.38
N VAL A 108 6.47 12.55 2.53
CA VAL A 108 5.00 12.47 2.60
C VAL A 108 4.37 13.72 1.98
N GLU A 109 4.85 14.92 2.31
CA GLU A 109 4.30 16.18 1.79
C GLU A 109 4.45 16.34 0.26
N LYS A 110 5.38 15.61 -0.39
CA LYS A 110 5.51 15.60 -1.86
C LYS A 110 4.22 15.13 -2.56
N PHE A 111 3.36 14.32 -1.92
CA PHE A 111 2.05 13.93 -2.45
C PHE A 111 1.13 15.14 -2.72
N LYS A 112 1.19 16.18 -1.90
CA LYS A 112 0.40 17.42 -2.13
C LYS A 112 0.82 18.09 -3.42
N SER A 113 2.13 18.18 -3.67
CA SER A 113 2.68 18.77 -4.89
C SER A 113 2.37 17.93 -6.12
N LEU A 114 2.45 16.59 -6.00
CA LEU A 114 2.06 15.68 -7.08
C LEU A 114 0.59 15.90 -7.50
N ARG A 115 -0.34 15.94 -6.54
CA ARG A 115 -1.76 16.22 -6.82
C ARG A 115 -1.97 17.61 -7.42
N LYS A 116 -1.34 18.64 -6.85
CA LYS A 116 -1.45 20.02 -7.34
C LYS A 116 -1.05 20.15 -8.81
N ASN A 117 0.03 19.48 -9.20
CA ASN A 117 0.55 19.53 -10.57
C ASN A 117 -0.19 18.60 -11.53
N ASN A 118 -0.89 17.57 -11.01
CA ASN A 118 -1.57 16.55 -11.80
C ASN A 118 -3.00 16.33 -11.29
N PRO A 119 -3.90 17.33 -11.37
CA PRO A 119 -5.22 17.27 -10.73
C PRO A 119 -6.10 16.13 -11.24
N TYR A 120 -5.89 15.68 -12.49
CA TYR A 120 -6.67 14.62 -13.14
C TYR A 120 -6.04 13.23 -13.05
N LEU A 121 -4.82 13.09 -12.51
CA LEU A 121 -4.17 11.80 -12.36
C LEU A 121 -4.92 10.96 -11.32
N LYS A 122 -5.38 9.76 -11.68
CA LYS A 122 -5.94 8.81 -10.72
C LYS A 122 -4.82 8.19 -9.87
N LEU A 123 -4.82 8.44 -8.58
CA LEU A 123 -3.74 8.08 -7.68
C LEU A 123 -4.14 6.96 -6.72
N TYR A 124 -3.62 5.76 -6.98
CA TYR A 124 -3.78 4.58 -6.15
C TYR A 124 -2.47 4.32 -5.42
N VAL A 125 -2.52 4.33 -4.09
CA VAL A 125 -1.36 4.14 -3.24
C VAL A 125 -1.52 2.83 -2.48
N PHE A 126 -0.40 2.13 -2.28
CA PHE A 126 -0.33 1.04 -1.33
C PHE A 126 0.92 1.15 -0.47
N GLY A 127 0.82 0.75 0.78
CA GLY A 127 1.92 0.77 1.75
C GLY A 127 1.77 -0.36 2.74
N SER A 128 2.77 -0.57 3.58
CA SER A 128 2.73 -1.63 4.59
C SER A 128 2.84 -1.08 6.01
N LEU A 129 2.08 -1.71 6.92
CA LEU A 129 2.50 -1.77 8.31
C LEU A 129 3.69 -2.71 8.42
N MET A 130 4.64 -2.33 9.26
CA MET A 130 5.80 -3.18 9.54
C MET A 130 5.33 -4.55 10.02
N ARG A 131 5.99 -5.61 9.57
CA ARG A 131 5.64 -6.98 9.96
C ARG A 131 6.00 -7.28 11.42
N THR A 132 5.45 -8.35 12.00
CA THR A 132 5.83 -8.81 13.35
C THR A 132 6.12 -10.31 13.34
N PRO A 133 7.32 -10.72 12.91
CA PRO A 133 7.70 -12.13 12.83
C PRO A 133 7.65 -12.80 14.20
N LYS A 134 7.16 -14.04 14.25
CA LYS A 134 7.09 -14.84 15.49
C LYS A 134 8.46 -15.26 16.03
N VAL A 135 9.44 -15.32 15.14
CA VAL A 135 10.78 -15.83 15.43
C VAL A 135 11.81 -14.87 14.86
N GLY A 136 12.92 -14.71 15.58
CA GLY A 136 14.12 -14.07 15.07
C GLY A 136 14.97 -15.06 14.28
N THR A 137 15.50 -14.64 13.15
CA THR A 137 16.49 -15.43 12.38
C THR A 137 17.78 -14.62 12.25
N PRO A 138 18.90 -15.06 12.86
CA PRO A 138 20.19 -14.39 12.69
C PRO A 138 20.59 -14.30 11.22
N GLY A 139 20.95 -13.09 10.77
CA GLY A 139 21.33 -12.83 9.38
C GLY A 139 20.15 -12.65 8.41
N ASP A 140 18.91 -12.53 8.92
CA ASP A 140 17.79 -12.06 8.12
C ASP A 140 17.99 -10.59 7.75
N ILE A 141 18.14 -10.31 6.46
CA ILE A 141 18.37 -8.98 5.92
C ILE A 141 17.09 -8.13 5.84
N GLU A 142 15.92 -8.75 6.03
CA GLU A 142 14.63 -8.06 5.99
C GLU A 142 14.31 -7.30 7.29
N GLU A 143 15.08 -7.57 8.36
CA GLU A 143 14.88 -7.01 9.70
C GLU A 143 16.17 -6.36 10.24
N PRO A 144 16.07 -5.46 11.22
CA PRO A 144 17.25 -4.98 11.96
C PRO A 144 18.03 -6.12 12.65
N ASP A 145 19.36 -6.03 12.74
CA ASP A 145 20.23 -7.12 13.24
C ASP A 145 19.80 -7.71 14.59
N TYR A 146 19.28 -6.89 15.50
CA TYR A 146 18.83 -7.33 16.83
C TYR A 146 17.67 -8.34 16.77
N TYR A 147 16.91 -8.39 15.67
CA TYR A 147 15.80 -9.32 15.50
C TYR A 147 16.26 -10.77 15.58
N GLY A 148 17.46 -11.09 15.10
CA GLY A 148 18.00 -12.44 15.18
C GLY A 148 18.09 -12.97 16.61
N GLN A 149 18.30 -12.08 17.58
CA GLN A 149 18.41 -12.43 19.00
C GLN A 149 17.09 -12.21 19.75
N TYR A 150 16.43 -11.07 19.54
CA TYR A 150 15.31 -10.62 20.37
C TYR A 150 13.94 -10.73 19.69
N GLY A 151 13.85 -11.08 18.40
CA GLY A 151 12.61 -11.06 17.64
C GLY A 151 11.47 -11.88 18.26
N GLY A 152 11.79 -13.07 18.80
CA GLY A 152 10.80 -13.90 19.50
C GLY A 152 10.30 -13.29 20.81
N GLN A 153 11.17 -12.64 21.58
CA GLN A 153 10.80 -11.93 22.81
C GLN A 153 9.97 -10.68 22.49
N ILE A 154 10.35 -9.91 21.46
CA ILE A 154 9.59 -8.76 20.95
C ILE A 154 8.18 -9.19 20.51
N PHE A 155 8.06 -10.31 19.80
CA PHE A 155 6.75 -10.85 19.40
C PHE A 155 5.88 -11.14 20.63
N GLN A 156 6.42 -11.81 21.65
CA GLN A 156 5.67 -12.15 22.87
C GLN A 156 5.30 -10.91 23.69
N LEU A 157 6.23 -9.96 23.84
CA LEU A 157 6.02 -8.69 24.52
C LEU A 157 4.84 -7.95 23.89
N THR A 158 4.93 -7.73 22.57
CA THR A 158 3.91 -6.96 21.84
C THR A 158 2.58 -7.70 21.73
N ALA A 159 2.57 -9.04 21.73
CA ALA A 159 1.35 -9.83 21.82
C ALA A 159 0.62 -9.62 23.15
N LEU A 160 1.35 -9.55 24.26
CA LEU A 160 0.77 -9.27 25.58
C LEU A 160 0.27 -7.82 25.68
N MET A 161 1.01 -6.85 25.13
CA MET A 161 0.58 -5.46 25.07
C MET A 161 -0.72 -5.29 24.25
N ASP A 162 -0.81 -5.96 23.10
CA ASP A 162 -2.02 -5.96 22.28
C ASP A 162 -3.19 -6.60 23.02
N LYS A 163 -2.94 -7.75 23.67
CA LYS A 163 -3.95 -8.42 24.49
C LYS A 163 -4.46 -7.51 25.60
N GLN A 164 -3.57 -6.84 26.34
CA GLN A 164 -3.91 -5.95 27.45
C GLN A 164 -4.87 -4.82 27.06
N GLU A 165 -4.87 -4.39 25.80
CA GLU A 165 -5.81 -3.38 25.31
C GLU A 165 -7.19 -3.92 24.92
N THR A 166 -7.29 -5.23 24.71
CA THR A 166 -8.53 -5.89 24.23
C THR A 166 -9.16 -6.81 25.26
N GLU A 167 -8.37 -7.32 26.20
CA GLU A 167 -8.70 -8.36 27.15
C GLU A 167 -7.89 -8.15 28.46
N GLU A 168 -8.36 -8.75 29.56
CA GLU A 168 -7.63 -8.75 30.82
C GLU A 168 -6.46 -9.76 30.76
N LEU A 169 -5.28 -9.34 31.21
CA LEU A 169 -4.14 -10.25 31.40
C LEU A 169 -4.31 -11.05 32.70
N SER A 170 -3.93 -12.33 32.68
CA SER A 170 -3.77 -13.08 33.92
C SER A 170 -2.53 -12.62 34.67
N ARG A 171 -2.48 -12.83 36.00
CA ARG A 171 -1.31 -12.52 36.82
C ARG A 171 0.02 -13.13 36.31
N LYS A 172 -0.05 -14.31 35.69
CA LYS A 172 1.12 -14.94 35.06
C LYS A 172 1.58 -14.20 33.82
N GLU A 173 0.64 -13.71 33.01
CA GLU A 173 0.92 -12.91 31.82
C GLU A 173 1.45 -11.52 32.19
N GLU A 174 0.90 -10.88 33.23
CA GLU A 174 1.44 -9.62 33.76
C GLU A 174 2.89 -9.80 34.24
N THR A 175 3.16 -10.86 35.02
CA THR A 175 4.53 -11.15 35.47
C THR A 175 5.46 -11.40 34.28
N TYR A 176 4.98 -12.11 33.25
CA TYR A 176 5.78 -12.40 32.07
C TYR A 176 6.03 -11.16 31.19
N LEU A 177 5.06 -10.26 31.10
CA LEU A 177 5.24 -8.94 30.46
C LEU A 177 6.35 -8.16 31.16
N ASP A 178 6.30 -8.06 32.50
CA ASP A 178 7.31 -7.38 33.32
C ASP A 178 8.71 -8.03 33.23
N GLU A 179 8.79 -9.32 32.91
CA GLU A 179 10.05 -10.04 32.68
C GLU A 179 10.61 -9.71 31.30
N LEU A 180 9.78 -9.77 30.26
CA LEU A 180 10.17 -9.43 28.88
C LEU A 180 10.66 -7.99 28.75
N GLU A 181 9.99 -7.03 29.41
CA GLU A 181 10.43 -5.62 29.43
C GLU A 181 11.82 -5.43 30.06
N LYS A 182 12.25 -6.32 30.96
CA LYS A 182 13.57 -6.26 31.60
C LYS A 182 14.64 -7.04 30.84
N ASP A 183 14.24 -8.12 30.17
CA ASP A 183 15.16 -9.03 29.48
C ASP A 183 15.59 -8.50 28.10
N ILE A 184 14.77 -7.66 27.47
CA ILE A 184 15.10 -7.01 26.19
C ILE A 184 15.80 -5.68 26.50
N PRO A 185 16.98 -5.40 25.92
CA PRO A 185 17.68 -4.13 26.15
C PRO A 185 16.83 -2.92 25.74
N ASP A 186 16.89 -1.85 26.52
CA ASP A 186 16.15 -0.61 26.28
C ASP A 186 16.44 -0.06 24.87
N GLU A 187 17.70 -0.08 24.41
CA GLU A 187 18.06 0.39 23.08
C GLU A 187 17.40 -0.39 21.94
N VAL A 188 17.07 -1.67 22.16
CA VAL A 188 16.37 -2.52 21.19
C VAL A 188 14.89 -2.15 21.14
N LEU A 189 14.27 -1.97 22.30
CA LEU A 189 12.86 -1.57 22.38
C LEU A 189 12.65 -0.15 21.85
N ASP A 190 13.54 0.79 22.21
CA ASP A 190 13.51 2.17 21.74
C ASP A 190 13.60 2.24 20.22
N ASP A 191 14.57 1.56 19.61
CA ASP A 191 14.72 1.53 18.15
C ASP A 191 13.52 0.85 17.47
N TYR A 192 13.06 -0.30 18.01
CA TYR A 192 11.90 -1.01 17.51
C TYR A 192 10.63 -0.14 17.49
N PHE A 193 10.26 0.46 18.63
CA PHE A 193 9.07 1.27 18.72
C PHE A 193 9.22 2.61 17.97
N ALA A 194 10.41 3.21 17.93
CA ALA A 194 10.63 4.43 17.16
C ALA A 194 10.42 4.22 15.65
N ARG A 195 10.90 3.11 15.07
CA ARG A 195 10.66 2.76 13.66
C ARG A 195 9.19 2.60 13.36
N ARG A 196 8.48 1.88 14.23
CA ARG A 196 7.05 1.61 14.05
C ARG A 196 6.21 2.85 14.21
N LEU A 197 6.55 3.73 15.14
CA LEU A 197 5.91 5.04 15.28
C LEU A 197 6.09 5.87 14.01
N LYS A 198 7.29 5.89 13.40
CA LYS A 198 7.52 6.56 12.11
C LYS A 198 6.62 6.01 11.00
N ASN A 199 6.55 4.68 10.86
CA ASN A 199 5.69 4.02 9.89
C ASN A 199 4.20 4.36 10.12
N PHE A 200 3.73 4.32 11.37
CA PHE A 200 2.36 4.65 11.74
C PHE A 200 2.01 6.12 11.46
N LEU A 201 2.90 7.06 11.80
CA LEU A 201 2.70 8.49 11.54
C LEU A 201 2.72 8.82 10.04
N ALA A 202 3.58 8.18 9.25
CA ALA A 202 3.56 8.32 7.80
C ALA A 202 2.25 7.78 7.20
N THR A 203 1.80 6.62 7.67
CA THR A 203 0.57 5.97 7.20
C THR A 203 -0.68 6.79 7.53
N THR A 204 -0.78 7.33 8.75
CA THR A 204 -1.90 8.20 9.15
C THR A 204 -1.95 9.49 8.34
N LYS A 205 -0.81 10.10 8.00
CA LYS A 205 -0.78 11.25 7.09
C LYS A 205 -1.25 10.91 5.67
N LEU A 206 -0.90 9.73 5.15
CA LEU A 206 -1.41 9.28 3.84
C LEU A 206 -2.92 9.02 3.88
N LEU A 207 -3.45 8.56 5.02
CA LEU A 207 -4.89 8.48 5.23
C LEU A 207 -5.57 9.86 5.26
N ASP A 208 -4.97 10.86 5.91
CA ASP A 208 -5.47 12.24 5.88
C ASP A 208 -5.55 12.74 4.44
N PHE A 209 -4.49 12.52 3.65
CA PHE A 209 -4.48 12.88 2.23
C PHE A 209 -5.54 12.13 1.41
N THR A 210 -5.88 10.91 1.80
CA THR A 210 -6.94 10.13 1.16
C THR A 210 -8.33 10.67 1.53
N ALA A 211 -8.53 11.04 2.80
CA ALA A 211 -9.75 11.69 3.27
C ALA A 211 -9.99 13.02 2.53
N ASP A 212 -8.93 13.82 2.38
CA ASP A 212 -8.92 15.12 1.67
C ASP A 212 -9.01 14.98 0.14
N GLY A 213 -8.95 13.76 -0.40
CA GLY A 213 -9.06 13.50 -1.85
C GLY A 213 -7.78 13.78 -2.65
N LEU A 214 -6.63 13.92 -1.99
CA LEU A 214 -5.33 13.99 -2.65
C LEU A 214 -4.91 12.62 -3.20
N ILE A 215 -5.27 11.55 -2.52
CA ILE A 215 -5.11 10.16 -2.95
C ILE A 215 -6.51 9.60 -3.26
N ASP A 216 -6.70 9.03 -4.45
CA ASP A 216 -8.01 8.50 -4.86
C ASP A 216 -8.32 7.18 -4.13
N TYR A 217 -7.30 6.37 -3.85
CA TYR A 217 -7.44 5.16 -3.03
C TYR A 217 -6.14 4.77 -2.33
N PHE A 218 -6.22 4.36 -1.07
CA PHE A 218 -5.08 3.88 -0.30
C PHE A 218 -5.36 2.51 0.33
N VAL A 219 -4.51 1.52 0.05
CA VAL A 219 -4.57 0.21 0.73
C VAL A 219 -3.34 -0.03 1.58
N ILE A 220 -3.56 -0.46 2.81
CA ILE A 220 -2.53 -0.71 3.80
C ILE A 220 -2.39 -2.23 3.97
N GLY A 221 -1.18 -2.72 3.79
CA GLY A 221 -0.86 -4.13 3.85
C GLY A 221 -0.31 -4.51 5.20
N ARG A 222 -0.64 -5.72 5.63
CA ARG A 222 -0.14 -6.31 6.86
C ARG A 222 0.62 -7.56 6.49
N ASP A 223 1.92 -7.38 6.35
CA ASP A 223 2.86 -8.47 6.14
C ASP A 223 3.19 -9.14 7.48
N ASP A 224 3.47 -10.45 7.46
CA ASP A 224 3.60 -11.37 8.61
C ASP A 224 2.89 -10.90 9.91
N ASN A 225 1.54 -10.93 9.87
CA ASN A 225 0.67 -10.57 10.98
C ASN A 225 0.05 -11.82 11.65
N ALA A 226 -0.10 -11.79 12.97
CA ALA A 226 -0.81 -12.81 13.74
C ALA A 226 -1.96 -12.19 14.58
N PRO A 227 -2.94 -12.99 15.05
CA PRO A 227 -3.74 -12.58 16.21
C PRO A 227 -2.81 -12.25 17.38
N LEU A 228 -3.04 -11.13 18.06
CA LEU A 228 -2.21 -10.64 19.16
C LEU A 228 -0.74 -10.45 18.75
N CYS A 229 -0.44 -9.31 18.15
CA CYS A 229 0.92 -8.89 17.81
C CYS A 229 0.96 -7.38 17.54
N GLN A 230 2.16 -6.80 17.42
CA GLN A 230 2.30 -5.36 17.19
C GLN A 230 1.58 -4.88 15.91
N THR A 231 1.70 -5.60 14.79
CA THR A 231 1.00 -5.26 13.54
C THR A 231 -0.53 -5.30 13.71
N HIS A 232 -1.05 -6.24 14.51
CA HIS A 232 -2.49 -6.32 14.80
C HIS A 232 -2.95 -5.15 15.67
N ARG A 233 -2.20 -4.84 16.72
CA ARG A 233 -2.43 -3.70 17.61
C ARG A 233 -2.47 -2.38 16.84
N GLU A 234 -1.43 -2.11 16.05
CA GLU A 234 -1.35 -0.92 15.20
C GLU A 234 -2.51 -0.85 14.23
N ASN A 235 -2.85 -1.96 13.58
CA ASN A 235 -4.01 -1.99 12.69
C ASN A 235 -5.32 -1.64 13.42
N ARG A 236 -5.55 -2.07 14.67
CA ARG A 236 -6.75 -1.65 15.44
C ARG A 236 -6.77 -0.14 15.67
N HIS A 237 -5.63 0.44 16.05
CA HIS A 237 -5.51 1.89 16.19
C HIS A 237 -5.73 2.61 14.86
N LEU A 238 -5.24 2.04 13.77
CA LEU A 238 -5.35 2.58 12.42
C LEU A 238 -6.81 2.55 11.92
N LEU A 239 -7.52 1.45 12.15
CA LEU A 239 -8.95 1.35 11.85
C LEU A 239 -9.77 2.37 12.66
N THR A 240 -9.45 2.53 13.95
CA THR A 240 -10.07 3.57 14.79
C THR A 240 -9.78 4.97 14.24
N TYR A 241 -8.54 5.22 13.79
CA TYR A 241 -8.14 6.48 13.17
C TYR A 241 -8.93 6.74 11.88
N MET A 242 -9.07 5.75 11.01
CA MET A 242 -9.85 5.84 9.77
C MET A 242 -11.31 6.21 10.03
N GLU A 243 -11.92 5.62 11.05
CA GLU A 243 -13.28 5.96 11.49
C GLU A 243 -13.37 7.41 11.98
N ASN A 244 -12.39 7.86 12.78
CA ASN A 244 -12.35 9.20 13.34
C ASN A 244 -12.20 10.30 12.27
N ILE A 245 -11.38 10.08 11.24
CA ILE A 245 -11.23 11.04 10.12
C ILE A 245 -12.34 10.90 9.06
N GLY A 246 -13.23 9.90 9.21
CA GLY A 246 -14.36 9.68 8.31
C GLY A 246 -13.97 9.20 6.90
N VAL A 247 -12.83 8.53 6.74
CA VAL A 247 -12.43 7.98 5.43
C VAL A 247 -13.22 6.70 5.13
N GLY A 248 -13.97 6.71 4.03
CA GLY A 248 -14.79 5.58 3.62
C GLY A 248 -13.98 4.37 3.13
N LYS A 249 -14.54 3.17 3.26
CA LYS A 249 -13.92 1.92 2.78
C LYS A 249 -13.77 1.86 1.26
N ASP A 250 -14.52 2.69 0.53
CA ASP A 250 -14.38 2.90 -0.91
C ASP A 250 -13.08 3.64 -1.28
N LYS A 251 -12.51 4.39 -0.33
CA LYS A 251 -11.27 5.17 -0.45
C LYS A 251 -10.06 4.57 0.27
N ALA A 252 -10.24 3.96 1.44
CA ALA A 252 -9.12 3.38 2.18
C ALA A 252 -9.48 2.06 2.86
N GLN A 253 -8.56 1.09 2.83
CA GLN A 253 -8.73 -0.22 3.48
C GLN A 253 -7.40 -0.74 4.03
N SER A 254 -7.46 -1.59 5.05
CA SER A 254 -6.33 -2.35 5.57
C SER A 254 -6.62 -3.84 5.47
N HIS A 255 -5.72 -4.60 4.84
CA HIS A 255 -5.88 -6.04 4.59
C HIS A 255 -4.64 -6.81 5.02
N VAL A 256 -4.73 -8.14 5.03
CA VAL A 256 -3.55 -9.00 5.17
C VAL A 256 -2.81 -9.07 3.84
N GLY A 257 -1.50 -9.33 3.87
CA GLY A 257 -0.67 -9.42 2.66
C GLY A 257 -0.16 -8.06 2.18
N ILE A 258 0.68 -8.11 1.15
CA ILE A 258 1.26 -6.93 0.47
C ILE A 258 1.66 -7.26 -0.97
N ASP A 259 2.15 -8.48 -1.20
CA ASP A 259 2.63 -8.97 -2.50
C ASP A 259 1.55 -8.86 -3.60
N GLU A 260 0.28 -9.07 -3.26
CA GLU A 260 -0.84 -9.03 -4.20
C GLU A 260 -1.32 -7.61 -4.58
N TYR A 261 -0.87 -6.56 -3.87
CA TYR A 261 -1.45 -5.22 -4.01
C TYR A 261 -1.09 -4.53 -5.31
N ALA A 262 0.09 -4.84 -5.87
CA ALA A 262 0.45 -4.40 -7.22
C ALA A 262 -0.61 -4.81 -8.23
N MET A 263 -0.94 -6.09 -8.26
CA MET A 263 -1.92 -6.65 -9.18
C MET A 263 -3.35 -6.17 -8.88
N LEU A 264 -3.74 -6.11 -7.60
CA LEU A 264 -5.06 -5.65 -7.19
C LEU A 264 -5.30 -4.18 -7.58
N LEU A 265 -4.34 -3.30 -7.33
CA LEU A 265 -4.50 -1.88 -7.64
C LEU A 265 -4.36 -1.56 -9.13
N LEU A 266 -3.51 -2.28 -9.86
CA LEU A 266 -3.49 -2.17 -11.33
C LEU A 266 -4.83 -2.63 -11.93
N THR A 267 -5.40 -3.73 -11.41
CA THR A 267 -6.74 -4.18 -11.80
C THR A 267 -7.81 -3.13 -11.47
N ARG A 268 -7.72 -2.48 -10.31
CA ARG A 268 -8.61 -1.37 -9.94
C ARG A 268 -8.48 -0.18 -10.89
N ALA A 269 -7.26 0.22 -11.20
CA ALA A 269 -7.00 1.31 -12.15
C ALA A 269 -7.59 1.00 -13.54
N VAL A 270 -7.38 -0.21 -14.05
CA VAL A 270 -7.99 -0.68 -15.30
C VAL A 270 -9.52 -0.64 -15.27
N ASN A 271 -10.13 -1.09 -14.17
CA ASN A 271 -11.57 -1.07 -14.00
C ASN A 271 -12.12 0.37 -13.99
N ASP A 272 -11.47 1.27 -13.25
CA ASP A 272 -11.89 2.67 -13.15
C ASP A 272 -11.74 3.40 -14.49
N LEU A 273 -10.64 3.16 -15.21
CA LEU A 273 -10.39 3.74 -16.53
C LEU A 273 -11.36 3.22 -17.60
N SER A 274 -11.67 1.92 -17.58
CA SER A 274 -12.65 1.33 -18.51
C SER A 274 -14.11 1.55 -18.11
N GLY A 275 -14.37 2.12 -16.93
CA GLY A 275 -15.72 2.26 -16.38
C GLY A 275 -16.38 0.91 -16.03
N THR A 276 -15.58 -0.13 -15.80
CA THR A 276 -16.06 -1.49 -15.51
C THR A 276 -16.23 -1.69 -14.01
N LEU A 277 -17.44 -2.05 -13.57
CA LEU A 277 -17.70 -2.47 -12.19
C LEU A 277 -17.88 -4.00 -12.15
N PRO A 278 -16.86 -4.77 -11.73
CA PRO A 278 -16.97 -6.22 -11.67
C PRO A 278 -17.98 -6.66 -10.60
N LEU A 279 -18.86 -7.59 -10.95
CA LEU A 279 -19.76 -8.25 -9.99
C LEU A 279 -19.14 -9.59 -9.58
N VAL A 280 -18.89 -9.75 -8.28
CA VAL A 280 -18.27 -10.95 -7.72
C VAL A 280 -19.31 -11.76 -6.96
N ASN A 281 -19.40 -13.06 -7.28
CA ASN A 281 -20.21 -14.02 -6.53
C ASN A 281 -19.29 -15.10 -5.95
N VAL A 282 -19.17 -15.15 -4.63
CA VAL A 282 -18.32 -16.12 -3.94
C VAL A 282 -19.06 -17.45 -3.82
N GLN A 283 -18.51 -18.49 -4.46
CA GLN A 283 -19.03 -19.85 -4.34
C GLN A 283 -18.00 -20.71 -3.61
N PHE A 284 -18.36 -21.17 -2.41
CA PHE A 284 -17.56 -22.14 -1.68
C PHE A 284 -17.84 -23.54 -2.22
N ASN A 285 -16.79 -24.33 -2.40
CA ASN A 285 -16.96 -25.73 -2.75
C ASN A 285 -17.73 -26.43 -1.62
N ARG A 286 -18.71 -27.27 -1.96
CA ARG A 286 -19.32 -28.16 -0.97
C ARG A 286 -18.37 -29.34 -0.82
N GLY A 287 -17.73 -29.43 0.35
CA GLY A 287 -16.87 -30.56 0.73
C GLY A 287 -17.62 -31.89 0.68
#